data_AF-A0A7X0CQM4-F1
#
_entry.id   AF-A0A7X0CQM4-F1
#
_cell.length_a   1.000
_cell.length_b   1.000
_cell.length_c   1.000
_cell.angle_alpha   90.00
_cell.angle_beta   90.00
_cell.angle_gamma   90.00
#
_symmetry.space_group_name_H-M   'P 1'
#
loop_
_entity.id
_entity.type
_entity.pdbx_description
1 polymer ?
#
loop_
_entity_poly.entity_id
_entity_poly.type
_entity_poly.pdbx_seq_one_letter_code
_entity_poly.pdbx_strand_id
1 'polypeptide(L)'
;MSRFGLFTPYTIRFHTDLYNEPASALLKRSLILFDHNIYLEPRGQDKDFVKQIIGINDGKEQREVMALFKPVSEFVTDEWLDERRFTVDPETNLWYGPHGQQFGKFIKQFLTDRFGFDAFNYQNAKEFEMVDYYTTALSADFNFLLQISNYNPDISALFTELHRDAYFATYHNSASTPERVLEKVCSVNYFDFGKLSWTQILELKRSHFLKDFRAKFLEWLTEFEQTHDLEKFEHDIDRYIRSSTFKFLEANRPAVITDSLTGILGNVPLPIPLNPVSIYSSFMSVRKDILQRNKFGWLFFIQEAYQQYGKMGKTV
;
A
#
# COMPACT_ATOMS: atom_id res chain seq x y z
N MET A 1 -1.48 -16.20 -1.80
CA MET A 1 -0.46 -15.85 -2.80
C MET A 1 0.30 -14.66 -2.27
N SER A 2 1.63 -14.71 -2.33
CA SER A 2 2.44 -13.56 -1.95
C SER A 2 2.27 -12.50 -3.00
N ARG A 3 1.91 -11.27 -2.61
CA ARG A 3 1.80 -10.14 -3.55
C ARG A 3 3.00 -9.21 -3.34
N PHE A 4 3.61 -8.81 -4.44
CA PHE A 4 4.77 -7.93 -4.45
C PHE A 4 4.37 -6.54 -4.95
N GLY A 5 4.83 -5.48 -4.28
CA GLY A 5 4.63 -4.10 -4.72
C GLY A 5 5.86 -3.59 -5.47
N LEU A 6 5.78 -3.41 -6.78
CA LEU A 6 6.90 -2.92 -7.59
C LEU A 6 6.95 -1.39 -7.65
N PHE A 7 8.11 -0.82 -7.33
CA PHE A 7 8.41 0.59 -7.58
C PHE A 7 9.68 0.78 -8.40
N THR A 8 9.82 1.96 -8.99
CA THR A 8 11.02 2.40 -9.69
C THR A 8 11.57 3.68 -9.04
N PRO A 9 12.78 4.13 -9.43
CA PRO A 9 13.27 5.45 -9.03
C PRO A 9 12.32 6.59 -9.39
N TYR A 10 11.59 6.48 -10.51
CA TYR A 10 10.62 7.47 -10.95
C TYR A 10 9.37 7.46 -10.07
N THR A 11 8.86 6.27 -9.72
CA THR A 11 7.78 6.11 -8.74
C THR A 11 8.06 6.88 -7.45
N ILE A 12 9.27 6.72 -6.90
CA ILE A 12 9.70 7.40 -5.67
C ILE A 12 9.78 8.92 -5.88
N ARG A 13 10.37 9.34 -6.99
CA ARG A 13 10.54 10.76 -7.28
C ARG A 13 9.20 11.47 -7.43
N PHE A 14 8.28 10.89 -8.21
CA PHE A 14 6.94 11.46 -8.40
C PHE A 14 6.16 11.56 -7.10
N HIS A 15 6.22 10.53 -6.23
CA HIS A 15 5.58 10.60 -4.92
C HIS A 15 6.15 11.74 -4.07
N THR A 16 7.48 11.83 -3.99
CA THR A 16 8.17 12.88 -3.22
C THR A 16 7.81 14.27 -3.76
N ASP A 17 7.79 14.44 -5.08
CA ASP A 17 7.48 15.71 -5.72
C ASP A 17 6.02 16.13 -5.53
N LEU A 18 5.07 15.20 -5.42
CA LEU A 18 3.66 15.49 -5.19
C LEU A 18 3.38 15.84 -3.73
N TYR A 19 3.77 14.96 -2.82
CA TYR A 19 3.35 15.04 -1.41
C TYR A 19 4.34 15.78 -0.52
N ASN A 20 5.54 16.08 -1.02
CA ASN A 20 6.64 16.62 -0.20
C ASN A 20 6.93 15.73 1.03
N GLU A 21 6.77 14.42 0.86
CA GLU A 21 7.02 13.40 1.88
C GLU A 21 8.29 12.60 1.57
N PRO A 22 8.98 12.06 2.59
CA PRO A 22 10.10 11.16 2.32
C PRO A 22 9.63 9.90 1.59
N ALA A 23 10.40 9.49 0.59
CA ALA A 23 10.22 8.26 -0.18
C ALA A 23 9.89 7.00 0.66
N SER A 24 10.45 6.91 1.87
CA SER A 24 10.17 5.81 2.80
C SER A 24 8.71 5.71 3.22
N ALA A 25 7.95 6.81 3.23
CA ALA A 25 6.53 6.81 3.60
C ALA A 25 5.70 5.94 2.64
N LEU A 26 5.88 6.12 1.32
CA LEU A 26 5.26 5.28 0.30
C LEU A 26 5.61 3.80 0.48
N LEU A 27 6.89 3.50 0.70
CA LEU A 27 7.37 2.13 0.83
C LEU A 27 6.84 1.43 2.08
N LYS A 28 6.68 2.15 3.18
CA LYS A 28 6.05 1.65 4.42
C LYS A 28 4.58 1.32 4.19
N ARG A 29 3.82 2.22 3.55
CA ARG A 29 2.41 1.99 3.17
C ARG A 29 2.30 0.75 2.28
N SER A 30 3.18 0.64 1.28
CA SER A 30 3.24 -0.51 0.38
C SER A 30 3.49 -1.82 1.14
N LEU A 31 4.41 -1.86 2.11
CA LEU A 31 4.70 -3.08 2.87
C LEU A 31 3.56 -3.58 3.77
N ILE A 32 2.57 -2.74 4.05
CA ILE A 32 1.33 -3.19 4.70
C ILE A 32 0.48 -3.98 3.70
N LEU A 33 0.42 -3.56 2.44
CA LEU A 33 -0.38 -4.23 1.41
C LEU A 33 0.32 -5.43 0.79
N PHE A 34 1.65 -5.39 0.67
CA PHE A 34 2.46 -6.37 -0.04
C PHE A 34 3.43 -7.10 0.89
N ASP A 35 3.79 -8.33 0.57
CA ASP A 35 4.75 -9.10 1.37
C ASP A 35 6.15 -8.52 1.27
N HIS A 36 6.53 -8.12 0.06
CA HIS A 36 7.79 -7.46 -0.23
C HIS A 36 7.53 -6.32 -1.20
N ASN A 37 8.42 -5.33 -1.17
CA ASN A 37 8.53 -4.38 -2.26
C ASN A 37 9.59 -4.86 -3.24
N ILE A 38 9.28 -4.82 -4.53
CA ILE A 38 10.25 -5.03 -5.59
C ILE A 38 10.73 -3.67 -6.08
N TYR A 39 12.02 -3.55 -6.39
CA TYR A 39 12.57 -2.32 -6.95
C TYR A 39 13.27 -2.57 -8.28
N LEU A 40 13.05 -1.68 -9.24
CA LEU A 40 13.84 -1.65 -10.47
C LEU A 40 15.24 -1.12 -10.17
N GLU A 41 16.27 -1.92 -10.42
CA GLU A 41 17.65 -1.48 -10.23
C GLU A 41 18.03 -0.33 -11.20
N PRO A 42 18.67 0.74 -10.69
CA PRO A 42 19.35 1.71 -11.54
C PRO A 42 20.46 1.00 -12.34
N ARG A 43 20.56 1.25 -13.65
CA ARG A 43 21.67 0.69 -14.46
C ARG A 43 22.99 1.20 -13.87
N GLY A 44 23.82 0.28 -13.39
CA GLY A 44 25.18 0.57 -12.93
C GLY A 44 25.31 1.17 -11.53
N GLN A 45 25.26 0.30 -10.50
CA GLN A 45 25.99 0.44 -9.24
C GLN A 45 25.39 1.15 -8.03
N ASP A 46 24.14 1.63 -8.01
CA ASP A 46 23.59 2.07 -6.72
C ASP A 46 23.01 0.89 -5.91
N LYS A 47 23.92 0.02 -5.42
CA LYS A 47 23.59 -1.09 -4.51
C LYS A 47 22.98 -0.62 -3.19
N ASP A 48 23.13 0.67 -2.89
CA ASP A 48 22.64 1.29 -1.68
C ASP A 48 21.38 2.14 -1.93
N PHE A 49 20.82 2.16 -3.16
CA PHE A 49 19.62 2.94 -3.50
C PHE A 49 18.49 2.74 -2.49
N VAL A 50 18.15 1.47 -2.22
CA VAL A 50 17.11 1.12 -1.25
C VAL A 50 17.53 1.49 0.18
N LYS A 51 18.80 1.33 0.54
CA LYS A 51 19.32 1.72 1.87
C LYS A 51 19.21 3.23 2.09
N GLN A 52 19.55 4.03 1.08
CA GLN A 52 19.44 5.49 1.10
C GLN A 52 17.98 5.92 1.31
N ILE A 53 17.03 5.27 0.63
CA ILE A 53 15.60 5.55 0.80
C ILE A 53 15.11 5.14 2.20
N ILE A 54 15.54 3.98 2.70
CA ILE A 54 15.16 3.48 4.02
C ILE A 54 15.66 4.42 5.13
N GLY A 55 16.87 4.97 4.99
CA GLY A 55 17.43 5.96 5.91
C GLY A 55 17.74 5.41 7.31
N ILE A 56 17.99 4.10 7.44
CA ILE A 56 18.40 3.45 8.70
C ILE A 56 19.90 3.15 8.64
N ASN A 57 20.61 3.51 9.72
CA ASN A 57 22.03 3.19 9.90
C ASN A 57 22.27 1.68 10.03
N ASP A 58 23.47 1.22 9.66
CA ASP A 58 23.82 -0.20 9.66
C ASP A 58 23.51 -0.90 10.98
N GLY A 59 22.84 -2.06 10.92
CA GLY A 59 22.41 -2.78 12.12
C GLY A 59 21.42 -3.93 11.88
N LYS A 60 20.84 -4.44 12.97
CA LYS A 60 19.83 -5.52 12.92
C LYS A 60 18.54 -5.05 12.23
N GLU A 61 18.04 -3.87 12.58
CA GLU A 61 16.84 -3.30 11.98
C GLU A 61 16.99 -3.12 10.47
N GLN A 62 18.10 -2.52 10.02
CA GLN A 62 18.38 -2.34 8.59
C GLN A 62 18.37 -3.68 7.84
N ARG A 63 18.99 -4.75 8.39
CA ARG A 63 18.96 -6.08 7.76
C ARG A 63 17.55 -6.67 7.67
N GLU A 64 16.75 -6.53 8.73
CA GLU A 64 15.37 -7.03 8.74
C GLU A 64 14.48 -6.25 7.75
N VAL A 65 14.66 -4.93 7.65
CA VAL A 65 13.93 -4.09 6.69
C VAL A 65 14.38 -4.40 5.26
N MET A 66 15.68 -4.47 5.00
CA MET A 66 16.23 -4.79 3.67
C MET A 66 15.76 -6.14 3.16
N ALA A 67 15.50 -7.12 4.03
CA ALA A 67 14.95 -8.42 3.65
C ALA A 67 13.54 -8.33 3.04
N LEU A 68 12.82 -7.22 3.27
CA LEU A 68 11.51 -6.93 2.67
C LEU A 68 11.60 -6.32 1.27
N PHE A 69 12.81 -6.05 0.76
CA PHE A 69 13.05 -5.45 -0.54
C PHE A 69 13.78 -6.41 -1.45
N LYS A 70 13.26 -6.57 -2.68
CA LYS A 70 13.78 -7.50 -3.67
C LYS A 70 14.10 -6.79 -4.98
N PRO A 71 15.25 -7.03 -5.60
CA PRO A 71 15.53 -6.51 -6.93
C PRO A 71 14.58 -7.12 -7.95
N VAL A 72 14.25 -6.39 -9.03
CA VAL A 72 13.37 -6.91 -10.08
C VAL A 72 14.05 -8.04 -10.86
N SER A 73 15.38 -8.05 -10.93
CA SER A 73 16.18 -9.13 -11.53
C SER A 73 16.01 -10.51 -10.86
N GLU A 74 15.45 -10.59 -9.64
CA GLU A 74 15.05 -11.88 -9.04
C GLU A 74 13.81 -12.49 -9.74
N PHE A 75 13.06 -11.72 -10.54
CA PHE A 75 11.78 -12.12 -11.11
C PHE A 75 11.73 -12.13 -12.64
N VAL A 76 12.66 -11.43 -13.30
CA VAL A 76 12.74 -11.30 -14.76
C VAL A 76 14.20 -11.39 -15.22
N THR A 77 14.44 -11.86 -16.43
CA THR A 77 15.80 -11.94 -16.99
C THR A 77 16.31 -10.57 -17.40
N ASP A 78 17.64 -10.40 -17.45
CA ASP A 78 18.27 -9.17 -17.95
C ASP A 78 17.85 -8.87 -19.40
N GLU A 79 17.73 -9.90 -20.24
CA GLU A 79 17.24 -9.78 -21.61
C GLU A 79 15.79 -9.23 -21.64
N TRP A 80 14.90 -9.76 -20.79
CA TRP A 80 13.54 -9.27 -20.69
C TRP A 80 13.49 -7.81 -20.24
N LEU A 81 14.31 -7.45 -19.24
CA LEU A 81 14.42 -6.08 -18.75
C LEU A 81 14.92 -5.14 -19.85
N ASP A 82 15.97 -5.52 -20.57
CA ASP A 82 16.57 -4.70 -21.61
C ASP A 82 15.63 -4.49 -22.80
N GLU A 83 14.88 -5.52 -23.19
CA GLU A 83 13.83 -5.41 -24.20
C GLU A 83 12.72 -4.47 -23.73
N ARG A 84 12.15 -4.68 -22.55
CA ARG A 84 10.87 -4.06 -22.15
C ARG A 84 11.01 -2.69 -21.50
N ARG A 85 12.12 -2.40 -20.81
CA ARG A 85 12.33 -1.13 -20.08
C ARG A 85 12.24 0.11 -20.98
N PHE A 86 12.55 -0.02 -22.26
CA PHE A 86 12.49 1.07 -23.23
C PHE A 86 11.56 0.78 -24.41
N THR A 87 10.90 -0.37 -24.44
CA THR A 87 9.94 -0.69 -25.50
C THR A 87 8.70 0.15 -25.30
N VAL A 88 8.48 1.10 -26.21
CA VAL A 88 7.25 1.87 -26.32
C VAL A 88 6.17 0.98 -26.95
N ASP A 89 5.14 0.68 -26.17
CA ASP A 89 3.91 0.06 -26.69
C ASP A 89 2.94 1.19 -27.12
N PRO A 90 2.64 1.37 -28.42
CA PRO A 90 1.80 2.47 -28.89
C PRO A 90 0.37 2.46 -28.35
N GLU A 91 -0.13 1.32 -27.85
CA GLU A 91 -1.49 1.23 -27.28
C GLU A 91 -1.52 1.72 -25.84
N THR A 92 -0.46 1.47 -25.07
CA THR A 92 -0.39 1.76 -23.63
C THR A 92 0.56 2.90 -23.26
N ASN A 93 1.33 3.43 -24.23
CA ASN A 93 2.21 4.56 -24.03
C ASN A 93 1.41 5.88 -23.99
N LEU A 94 1.59 6.63 -22.90
CA LEU A 94 0.88 7.88 -22.68
C LEU A 94 1.26 8.97 -23.70
N TRP A 95 2.52 9.02 -24.14
CA TRP A 95 3.05 10.08 -24.99
C TRP A 95 2.94 9.80 -26.49
N TYR A 96 3.21 8.57 -26.90
CA TYR A 96 3.16 8.13 -28.28
C TYR A 96 1.90 7.33 -28.53
N GLY A 97 1.07 7.79 -29.48
CA GLY A 97 -0.16 7.09 -29.85
C GLY A 97 -1.33 8.05 -30.06
N PRO A 98 -2.55 7.53 -30.25
CA PRO A 98 -3.73 8.33 -30.56
C PRO A 98 -4.14 9.31 -29.44
N HIS A 99 -3.61 9.13 -28.23
CA HIS A 99 -3.94 9.93 -27.05
C HIS A 99 -2.79 10.87 -26.58
N GLY A 100 -1.68 10.93 -27.31
CA GLY A 100 -0.50 11.72 -26.91
C GLY A 100 -0.79 13.22 -26.74
N GLN A 101 -1.76 13.76 -27.48
CA GLN A 101 -2.17 15.15 -27.32
C GLN A 101 -2.82 15.43 -25.96
N GLN A 102 -3.64 14.50 -25.47
CA GLN A 102 -4.32 14.59 -24.18
C GLN A 102 -3.29 14.53 -23.04
N PHE A 103 -2.34 13.59 -23.13
CA PHE A 103 -1.23 13.53 -22.20
C PHE A 103 -0.38 14.81 -22.22
N GLY A 104 -0.07 15.34 -23.40
CA GLY A 104 0.66 16.61 -23.53
C GLY A 104 -0.06 17.79 -22.86
N LYS A 105 -1.39 17.85 -22.97
CA LYS A 105 -2.21 18.86 -22.26
C LYS A 105 -2.16 18.68 -20.75
N PHE A 106 -2.24 17.43 -20.27
CA PHE A 106 -2.11 17.11 -18.86
C PHE A 106 -0.74 17.56 -18.30
N ILE A 107 0.35 17.15 -18.95
CA ILE A 107 1.70 17.53 -18.54
C ILE A 107 1.84 19.05 -18.53
N LYS A 108 1.33 19.73 -19.57
CA LYS A 108 1.37 21.19 -19.64
C LYS A 108 0.71 21.82 -18.42
N GLN A 109 -0.51 21.39 -18.10
CA GLN A 109 -1.27 21.91 -16.96
C GLN A 109 -0.56 21.61 -15.64
N PHE A 110 -0.18 20.35 -15.40
CA PHE A 110 0.50 19.90 -14.18
C PHE A 110 1.78 20.69 -13.92
N LEU A 111 2.65 20.84 -14.91
CA LEU A 111 3.91 21.56 -14.76
C LEU A 111 3.70 23.06 -14.54
N THR A 112 2.70 23.64 -15.21
CA THR A 112 2.34 25.06 -15.01
C THR A 112 1.84 25.30 -13.59
N ASP A 113 0.95 24.46 -13.09
CA ASP A 113 0.39 24.59 -11.74
C ASP A 113 1.45 24.32 -10.67
N ARG A 114 2.35 23.36 -10.91
CA ARG A 114 3.35 22.94 -9.92
C ARG A 114 4.56 23.87 -9.87
N PHE A 115 5.05 24.30 -11.02
CA PHE A 115 6.33 25.01 -11.14
C PHE A 115 6.19 26.47 -11.59
N GLY A 116 4.98 26.90 -11.97
CA GLY A 116 4.68 28.30 -12.29
C GLY A 116 5.21 28.76 -13.65
N PHE A 117 5.60 27.86 -14.54
CA PHE A 117 6.05 28.19 -15.90
C PHE A 117 5.19 27.50 -16.97
N ASP A 118 5.03 28.14 -18.12
CA ASP A 118 4.25 27.59 -19.23
C ASP A 118 5.03 26.45 -19.90
N ALA A 119 4.61 25.21 -19.61
CA ALA A 119 5.20 24.05 -20.24
C ALA A 119 4.98 24.07 -21.77
N PHE A 120 6.03 23.69 -22.50
CA PHE A 120 6.17 23.82 -23.95
C PHE A 120 6.30 25.25 -24.49
N ASN A 121 6.54 26.23 -23.62
CA ASN A 121 6.96 27.59 -23.97
C ASN A 121 8.16 28.00 -23.09
N TYR A 122 9.20 27.17 -23.13
CA TYR A 122 10.36 27.23 -22.23
C TYR A 122 11.20 28.49 -22.48
N GLN A 123 11.49 29.22 -21.41
CA GLN A 123 12.36 30.41 -21.43
C GLN A 123 13.83 30.07 -21.18
N ASN A 124 14.11 28.90 -20.60
CA ASN A 124 15.47 28.47 -20.27
C ASN A 124 15.63 26.94 -20.32
N ALA A 125 16.88 26.46 -20.28
CA ALA A 125 17.22 25.05 -20.35
C ALA A 125 16.63 24.22 -19.20
N LYS A 126 16.51 24.80 -17.99
CA LYS A 126 16.00 24.09 -16.82
C LYS A 126 14.50 23.75 -16.96
N GLU A 127 13.72 24.67 -17.54
CA GLU A 127 12.32 24.42 -17.85
C GLU A 127 12.16 23.32 -18.90
N PHE A 128 12.99 23.33 -19.94
CA PHE A 128 13.03 22.27 -20.94
C PHE A 128 13.37 20.91 -20.31
N GLU A 129 14.41 20.85 -19.49
CA GLU A 129 14.82 19.62 -18.78
C GLU A 129 13.72 19.07 -17.88
N MET A 130 12.99 19.93 -17.16
CA MET A 130 11.85 19.49 -16.35
C MET A 130 10.73 18.91 -17.21
N VAL A 131 10.37 19.59 -18.31
CA VAL A 131 9.33 19.10 -19.23
C VAL A 131 9.73 17.75 -19.82
N ASP A 132 10.93 17.66 -20.38
CA ASP A 132 11.45 16.43 -20.96
C ASP A 132 11.49 15.28 -19.95
N TYR A 133 11.96 15.56 -18.73
CA TYR A 133 11.99 14.60 -17.64
C TYR A 133 10.58 14.07 -17.31
N TYR A 134 9.61 14.93 -17.00
CA TYR A 134 8.29 14.46 -16.59
C TYR A 134 7.53 13.78 -17.73
N THR A 135 7.62 14.28 -18.96
CA THR A 135 6.98 13.64 -20.12
C THR A 135 7.57 12.24 -20.36
N THR A 136 8.90 12.14 -20.45
CA THR A 136 9.58 10.89 -20.80
C THR A 136 9.53 9.89 -19.65
N ALA A 137 9.86 10.32 -18.43
CA ALA A 137 9.90 9.44 -17.27
C ALA A 137 8.52 8.91 -16.90
N LEU A 138 7.47 9.75 -16.89
CA LEU A 138 6.13 9.30 -16.50
C LEU A 138 5.54 8.32 -17.50
N SER A 139 5.72 8.59 -18.80
CA SER A 139 5.23 7.69 -19.85
C SER A 139 6.02 6.38 -19.89
N ALA A 140 7.34 6.41 -19.72
CA ALA A 140 8.16 5.21 -19.72
C ALA A 140 7.93 4.37 -18.46
N ASP A 141 7.84 5.00 -17.29
CA ASP A 141 7.59 4.32 -16.01
C ASP A 141 6.23 3.64 -16.01
N PHE A 142 5.18 4.35 -16.46
CA PHE A 142 3.84 3.79 -16.57
C PHE A 142 3.81 2.50 -17.41
N ASN A 143 4.39 2.58 -18.60
CA ASN A 143 4.43 1.46 -19.54
C ASN A 143 5.26 0.28 -18.99
N PHE A 144 6.42 0.53 -18.41
CA PHE A 144 7.23 -0.52 -17.79
C PHE A 144 6.48 -1.22 -16.65
N LEU A 145 5.90 -0.45 -15.73
CA LEU A 145 5.12 -0.95 -14.60
C LEU A 145 3.93 -1.79 -15.05
N LEU A 146 3.23 -1.37 -16.11
CA LEU A 146 2.12 -2.12 -16.69
C LEU A 146 2.60 -3.44 -17.32
N GLN A 147 3.68 -3.40 -18.10
CA GLN A 147 4.20 -4.57 -18.81
C GLN A 147 4.64 -5.68 -17.84
N ILE A 148 5.31 -5.33 -16.74
CA ILE A 148 5.77 -6.33 -15.76
C ILE A 148 4.62 -6.90 -14.92
N SER A 149 3.65 -6.07 -14.53
CA SER A 149 2.44 -6.57 -13.86
C SER A 149 1.62 -7.52 -14.75
N ASN A 150 1.59 -7.28 -16.06
CA ASN A 150 0.98 -8.20 -17.01
C ASN A 150 1.79 -9.49 -17.22
N TYR A 151 3.12 -9.39 -17.12
CA TYR A 151 4.01 -10.54 -17.27
C TYR A 151 3.99 -11.47 -16.05
N ASN A 152 3.94 -10.91 -14.84
CA ASN A 152 3.94 -11.67 -13.60
C ASN A 152 2.76 -11.24 -12.69
N PRO A 153 1.71 -12.08 -12.55
CA PRO A 153 0.50 -11.74 -11.81
C PRO A 153 0.70 -11.61 -10.29
N ASP A 154 1.84 -12.08 -9.75
CA ASP A 154 2.19 -11.88 -8.35
C ASP A 154 2.77 -10.46 -8.10
N ILE A 155 3.15 -9.74 -9.16
CA ILE A 155 3.71 -8.38 -9.11
C ILE A 155 2.62 -7.35 -9.41
N SER A 156 2.33 -6.51 -8.43
CA SER A 156 1.47 -5.34 -8.59
C SER A 156 2.32 -4.08 -8.70
N ALA A 157 2.12 -3.32 -9.77
CA ALA A 157 2.72 -2.00 -9.95
C ALA A 157 2.25 -1.03 -8.85
N LEU A 158 3.20 -0.26 -8.30
CA LEU A 158 2.90 0.86 -7.42
C LEU A 158 2.80 2.12 -8.26
N PHE A 159 1.63 2.34 -8.85
CA PHE A 159 1.37 3.62 -9.51
C PHE A 159 1.26 4.74 -8.47
N THR A 160 1.73 5.93 -8.82
CA THR A 160 1.54 7.14 -8.01
C THR A 160 0.30 7.89 -8.44
N GLU A 161 -0.10 8.89 -7.66
CA GLU A 161 -1.16 9.82 -8.05
C GLU A 161 -0.91 10.45 -9.43
N LEU A 162 0.36 10.81 -9.71
CA LEU A 162 0.75 11.38 -10.98
C LEU A 162 0.55 10.41 -12.15
N HIS A 163 0.89 9.12 -11.96
CA HIS A 163 0.65 8.08 -12.96
C HIS A 163 -0.85 7.92 -13.24
N ARG A 164 -1.66 7.88 -12.18
CA ARG A 164 -3.11 7.80 -12.26
C ARG A 164 -3.70 8.97 -13.04
N ASP A 165 -3.37 10.18 -12.63
CA ASP A 165 -3.98 11.39 -13.20
C ASP A 165 -3.57 11.56 -14.66
N ALA A 166 -2.33 11.20 -15.00
CA ALA A 166 -1.87 11.10 -16.38
C ALA A 166 -2.67 10.06 -17.18
N TYR A 167 -2.84 8.84 -16.66
CA TYR A 167 -3.60 7.79 -17.33
C TYR A 167 -5.04 8.23 -17.61
N PHE A 168 -5.74 8.80 -16.62
CA PHE A 168 -7.10 9.28 -16.82
C PHE A 168 -7.16 10.43 -17.82
N ALA A 169 -6.32 11.46 -17.64
CA ALA A 169 -6.31 12.57 -18.58
C ALA A 169 -6.04 12.12 -20.01
N THR A 170 -5.27 11.04 -20.20
CA THR A 170 -4.91 10.48 -21.51
C THR A 170 -6.02 9.61 -22.11
N TYR A 171 -6.51 8.61 -21.36
CA TYR A 171 -7.35 7.55 -21.91
C TYR A 171 -8.83 7.63 -21.51
N HIS A 172 -9.15 8.31 -20.40
CA HIS A 172 -10.47 8.23 -19.76
C HIS A 172 -10.80 9.59 -19.12
N ASN A 173 -11.52 10.44 -19.84
CA ASN A 173 -11.80 11.84 -19.48
C ASN A 173 -12.68 12.05 -18.21
N SER A 174 -12.73 11.09 -17.29
CA SER A 174 -13.20 11.25 -15.91
C SER A 174 -12.99 9.99 -15.06
N ALA A 175 -12.40 10.22 -13.87
CA ALA A 175 -12.66 9.60 -12.54
C ALA A 175 -12.05 8.24 -12.11
N SER A 176 -10.97 8.38 -11.32
CA SER A 176 -10.64 7.72 -10.04
C SER A 176 -10.16 6.24 -10.00
N THR A 177 -8.94 5.97 -9.48
CA THR A 177 -8.30 4.64 -9.37
C THR A 177 -8.14 4.09 -7.93
N PRO A 178 -7.77 2.79 -7.82
CA PRO A 178 -7.10 2.16 -6.67
C PRO A 178 -6.17 2.98 -5.78
N GLU A 179 -5.33 3.85 -6.33
CA GLU A 179 -4.39 4.66 -5.55
C GLU A 179 -5.10 5.79 -4.82
N ARG A 180 -6.20 6.31 -5.39
CA ARG A 180 -7.10 7.27 -4.74
C ARG A 180 -7.83 6.61 -3.57
N VAL A 181 -8.16 5.31 -3.69
CA VAL A 181 -8.67 4.50 -2.57
C VAL A 181 -7.61 4.38 -1.47
N LEU A 182 -6.36 4.06 -1.81
CA LEU A 182 -5.27 3.98 -0.83
C LEU A 182 -5.02 5.32 -0.13
N GLU A 183 -4.87 6.39 -0.90
CA GLU A 183 -4.73 7.76 -0.41
C GLU A 183 -5.92 8.16 0.47
N LYS A 184 -7.14 7.81 0.05
CA LYS A 184 -8.34 8.19 0.78
C LYS A 184 -8.53 7.39 2.06
N VAL A 185 -8.33 6.07 2.03
CA VAL A 185 -8.25 5.21 3.24
C VAL A 185 -7.24 5.77 4.23
N CYS A 186 -6.12 6.33 3.74
CA CYS A 186 -5.12 7.02 4.57
C CYS A 186 -5.51 8.45 4.99
N SER A 187 -6.39 9.14 4.24
CA SER A 187 -6.80 10.54 4.48
C SER A 187 -8.06 10.71 5.35
N VAL A 188 -8.95 9.70 5.38
CA VAL A 188 -9.93 9.61 6.45
C VAL A 188 -9.10 9.48 7.73
N ASN A 189 -9.40 10.24 8.78
CA ASN A 189 -8.61 10.48 10.01
C ASN A 189 -8.20 9.20 10.79
N TYR A 190 -7.49 8.30 10.12
CA TYR A 190 -7.31 6.90 10.44
C TYR A 190 -5.88 6.54 10.00
N PHE A 191 -4.93 7.03 10.78
CA PHE A 191 -3.58 6.49 10.90
C PHE A 191 -2.82 6.22 9.58
N ASP A 192 -1.91 7.13 9.27
CA ASP A 192 -1.00 6.97 8.15
C ASP A 192 0.19 6.05 8.50
N PHE A 193 0.21 4.84 7.91
CA PHE A 193 1.32 3.88 8.05
C PHE A 193 2.68 4.44 7.62
N GLY A 194 2.71 5.44 6.72
CA GLY A 194 3.94 6.13 6.31
C GLY A 194 4.65 6.86 7.46
N LYS A 195 3.90 7.24 8.51
CA LYS A 195 4.42 7.92 9.70
C LYS A 195 5.04 6.98 10.73
N LEU A 196 4.90 5.67 10.57
CA LEU A 196 5.50 4.71 11.50
C LEU A 196 7.01 4.59 11.32
N SER A 197 7.70 4.22 12.39
CA SER A 197 9.09 3.78 12.30
C SER A 197 9.18 2.41 11.61
N TRP A 198 10.36 2.08 11.10
CA TRP A 198 10.58 0.79 10.46
C TRP A 198 10.41 -0.40 11.41
N THR A 199 10.87 -0.28 12.66
CA THR A 199 10.59 -1.24 13.73
C THR A 199 9.09 -1.48 13.91
N GLN A 200 8.27 -0.42 13.92
CA GLN A 200 6.82 -0.57 14.04
C GLN A 200 6.19 -1.26 12.82
N ILE A 201 6.71 -0.97 11.62
CA ILE A 201 6.30 -1.68 10.40
C ILE A 201 6.65 -3.17 10.50
N LEU A 202 7.85 -3.53 10.96
CA LEU A 202 8.26 -4.93 11.17
C LEU A 202 7.35 -5.64 12.19
N GLU A 203 6.97 -4.96 13.27
CA GLU A 203 6.00 -5.50 14.25
C GLU A 203 4.63 -5.74 13.61
N LEU A 204 4.10 -4.76 12.85
CA LEU A 204 2.83 -4.91 12.15
C LEU A 204 2.87 -6.01 11.08
N LYS A 205 4.01 -6.21 10.40
CA LYS A 205 4.18 -7.31 9.45
C LYS A 205 4.06 -8.69 10.10
N ARG A 206 4.32 -8.79 11.40
CA ARG A 206 4.19 -10.02 12.19
C ARG A 206 2.78 -10.20 12.76
N SER A 207 1.89 -9.22 12.57
CA SER A 207 0.51 -9.28 13.06
C SER A 207 -0.24 -10.48 12.52
N HIS A 208 -0.94 -11.17 13.40
CA HIS A 208 -1.83 -12.28 13.06
C HIS A 208 -3.09 -11.83 12.28
N PHE A 209 -3.30 -10.52 12.16
CA PHE A 209 -4.47 -9.90 11.52
C PHE A 209 -4.15 -9.22 10.18
N LEU A 210 -2.87 -9.17 9.78
CA LEU A 210 -2.46 -8.52 8.53
C LEU A 210 -3.17 -9.10 7.30
N LYS A 211 -3.37 -10.43 7.25
CA LYS A 211 -4.07 -11.10 6.15
C LYS A 211 -5.54 -10.68 6.08
N ASP A 212 -6.20 -10.57 7.22
CA ASP A 212 -7.60 -10.15 7.31
C ASP A 212 -7.73 -8.69 6.86
N PHE A 213 -6.78 -7.83 7.24
CA PHE A 213 -6.71 -6.45 6.76
C PHE A 213 -6.56 -6.35 5.24
N ARG A 214 -5.62 -7.09 4.65
CA ARG A 214 -5.42 -7.09 3.18
C ARG A 214 -6.63 -7.60 2.42
N ALA A 215 -7.31 -8.63 2.93
CA ALA A 215 -8.53 -9.14 2.33
C ALA A 215 -9.64 -8.08 2.35
N LYS A 216 -9.82 -7.39 3.47
CA LYS A 216 -10.79 -6.29 3.59
C LYS A 216 -10.44 -5.11 2.68
N PHE A 217 -9.15 -4.75 2.59
CA PHE A 217 -8.69 -3.70 1.69
C PHE A 217 -9.00 -4.04 0.22
N LEU A 218 -8.77 -5.28 -0.21
CA LEU A 218 -9.10 -5.73 -1.56
C LEU A 218 -10.61 -5.70 -1.84
N GLU A 219 -11.44 -6.08 -0.86
CA GLU A 219 -12.90 -5.97 -0.97
C GLU A 219 -13.33 -4.53 -1.25
N TRP A 220 -12.84 -3.57 -0.47
CA TRP A 220 -13.10 -2.15 -0.70
C TRP A 220 -12.60 -1.68 -2.07
N LEU A 221 -11.43 -2.14 -2.50
CA LEU A 221 -10.91 -1.81 -3.82
C LEU A 221 -11.85 -2.26 -4.94
N THR A 222 -12.33 -3.50 -4.88
CA THR A 222 -13.27 -4.04 -5.86
C THR A 222 -14.61 -3.32 -5.84
N GLU A 223 -15.14 -2.97 -4.67
CA GLU A 223 -16.37 -2.17 -4.55
C GLU A 223 -16.21 -0.78 -5.17
N PHE A 224 -15.03 -0.17 -5.00
CA PHE A 224 -14.71 1.11 -5.59
C PHE A 224 -14.63 1.03 -7.12
N GLU A 225 -13.88 0.07 -7.66
CA GLU A 225 -13.73 -0.15 -9.10
C GLU A 225 -15.07 -0.39 -9.81
N GLN A 226 -16.10 -0.87 -9.10
CA GLN A 226 -17.42 -1.04 -9.68
C GLN A 226 -18.23 0.26 -9.74
N THR A 227 -17.98 1.19 -8.82
CA THR A 227 -18.81 2.38 -8.62
C THR A 227 -18.18 3.66 -9.13
N HIS A 228 -16.84 3.78 -9.07
CA HIS A 228 -16.05 4.98 -9.35
C HIS A 228 -16.55 6.25 -8.61
N ASP A 229 -17.34 6.07 -7.55
CA ASP A 229 -17.98 7.13 -6.78
C ASP A 229 -17.20 7.33 -5.48
N LEU A 230 -16.33 8.34 -5.49
CA LEU A 230 -15.43 8.63 -4.39
C LEU A 230 -16.17 9.05 -3.11
N GLU A 231 -17.18 9.92 -3.24
CA GLU A 231 -17.93 10.40 -2.08
C GLU A 231 -18.71 9.27 -1.41
N LYS A 232 -19.35 8.43 -2.23
CA LYS A 232 -20.03 7.24 -1.74
C LYS A 232 -19.06 6.25 -1.09
N PHE A 233 -17.93 5.99 -1.72
CA PHE A 233 -16.92 5.07 -1.21
C PHE A 233 -16.38 5.51 0.16
N GLU A 234 -16.06 6.79 0.30
CA GLU A 234 -15.63 7.39 1.57
C GLU A 234 -16.67 7.23 2.67
N HIS A 235 -17.91 7.57 2.33
CA HIS A 235 -19.03 7.48 3.25
C HIS A 235 -19.31 6.03 3.66
N ASP A 236 -19.23 5.09 2.72
CA ASP A 236 -19.45 3.67 2.98
C ASP A 236 -18.31 3.07 3.80
N ILE A 237 -17.05 3.44 3.57
CA ILE A 237 -15.92 3.06 4.43
C ILE A 237 -16.08 3.63 5.84
N ASP A 238 -16.36 4.93 6.01
CA ASP A 238 -16.49 5.53 7.34
C ASP A 238 -17.68 4.93 8.10
N ARG A 239 -18.82 4.77 7.44
CA ARG A 239 -20.00 4.08 7.98
C ARG A 239 -19.66 2.63 8.36
N TYR A 240 -18.98 1.90 7.49
CA TYR A 240 -18.60 0.51 7.72
C TYR A 240 -17.64 0.38 8.91
N ILE A 241 -16.61 1.22 8.98
CA ILE A 241 -15.66 1.28 10.10
C ILE A 241 -16.42 1.58 11.39
N ARG A 242 -17.19 2.67 11.48
CA ARG A 242 -17.94 3.04 12.69
C ARG A 242 -18.87 1.92 13.13
N SER A 243 -19.62 1.34 12.20
CA SER A 243 -20.55 0.25 12.51
C SER A 243 -19.83 -1.02 12.94
N SER A 244 -18.68 -1.33 12.33
CA SER A 244 -17.87 -2.50 12.66
C SER A 244 -17.18 -2.32 14.00
N THR A 245 -16.66 -1.13 14.32
CA THR A 245 -16.11 -0.78 15.63
C THR A 245 -17.17 -0.87 16.71
N PHE A 246 -18.38 -0.35 16.47
CA PHE A 246 -19.47 -0.46 17.43
C PHE A 246 -19.84 -1.93 17.70
N LYS A 247 -20.06 -2.72 16.64
CA LYS A 247 -20.33 -4.16 16.76
C LYS A 247 -19.19 -4.93 17.41
N PHE A 248 -17.95 -4.54 17.13
CA PHE A 248 -16.76 -5.09 17.74
C PHE A 248 -16.72 -4.81 19.24
N LEU A 249 -16.96 -3.57 19.66
CA LEU A 249 -17.04 -3.17 21.07
C LEU A 249 -18.22 -3.83 21.79
N GLU A 250 -19.37 -3.99 21.13
CA GLU A 250 -20.49 -4.76 21.68
C GLU A 250 -20.14 -6.23 21.88
N ALA A 251 -19.50 -6.86 20.88
CA ALA A 251 -19.10 -8.26 20.93
C ALA A 251 -17.99 -8.53 21.96
N ASN A 252 -17.15 -7.54 22.25
CA ASN A 252 -16.02 -7.61 23.18
C ASN A 252 -16.27 -6.80 24.46
N ARG A 253 -17.51 -6.40 24.73
CA ARG A 253 -17.86 -5.69 25.95
C ARG A 253 -17.45 -6.57 27.15
N PRO A 254 -16.64 -6.07 28.10
CA PRO A 254 -16.39 -6.81 29.32
C PRO A 254 -17.73 -7.13 29.96
N ALA A 255 -18.04 -8.41 30.12
CA ALA A 255 -19.23 -8.85 30.84
C ALA A 255 -19.04 -8.47 32.31
N VAL A 256 -19.45 -7.27 32.68
CA VAL A 256 -19.58 -6.90 34.08
C VAL A 256 -20.84 -7.62 34.59
N ILE A 257 -20.64 -8.48 35.61
CA ILE A 257 -21.60 -9.27 36.42
C ILE A 257 -21.83 -10.68 35.82
N THR A 258 -21.34 -11.81 36.37
CA THR A 258 -21.07 -12.26 37.76
C THR A 258 -19.87 -13.21 37.88
N ASP A 259 -18.99 -12.98 38.85
CA ASP A 259 -18.33 -13.96 39.74
C ASP A 259 -18.21 -15.44 39.28
N SER A 260 -17.49 -15.72 38.20
CA SER A 260 -17.05 -17.11 37.88
C SER A 260 -15.55 -17.25 37.62
N LEU A 261 -14.79 -16.16 37.70
CA LEU A 261 -13.34 -16.13 37.41
C LEU A 261 -12.45 -16.10 38.65
N THR A 262 -12.99 -16.52 39.81
CA THR A 262 -12.22 -16.80 41.03
C THR A 262 -12.03 -18.30 41.29
N GLY A 263 -12.38 -19.19 40.36
CA GLY A 263 -12.52 -20.62 40.66
C GLY A 263 -11.47 -21.60 40.13
N ILE A 264 -10.80 -21.38 38.99
CA ILE A 264 -10.04 -22.46 38.33
C ILE A 264 -8.76 -21.99 37.64
N LEU A 265 -7.84 -21.37 38.39
CA LEU A 265 -6.40 -21.40 38.07
C LEU A 265 -5.55 -21.63 39.34
N GLY A 266 -6.13 -22.31 40.35
CA GLY A 266 -5.43 -22.78 41.54
C GLY A 266 -5.51 -24.30 41.65
N ASN A 267 -4.41 -24.98 41.27
CA ASN A 267 -4.00 -26.32 41.71
C ASN A 267 -5.04 -27.46 41.78
N VAL A 268 -5.11 -28.32 40.75
CA VAL A 268 -5.18 -29.80 40.94
C VAL A 268 -4.59 -30.51 39.70
N PRO A 269 -3.61 -31.43 39.85
CA PRO A 269 -3.14 -32.29 38.77
C PRO A 269 -3.94 -33.62 38.68
N LEU A 270 -3.97 -34.23 37.48
CA LEU A 270 -4.33 -35.63 37.14
C LEU A 270 -5.81 -35.92 36.68
N PRO A 271 -6.18 -37.15 36.21
CA PRO A 271 -6.26 -37.56 34.79
C PRO A 271 -7.62 -38.24 34.45
N ILE A 272 -8.52 -37.64 33.66
CA ILE A 272 -9.89 -38.16 33.46
C ILE A 272 -10.34 -37.98 31.99
N PRO A 273 -11.10 -38.93 31.39
CA PRO A 273 -11.32 -39.05 29.96
C PRO A 273 -12.04 -37.87 29.32
N LEU A 274 -11.61 -37.55 28.10
CA LEU A 274 -12.14 -36.47 27.26
C LEU A 274 -13.66 -36.63 27.05
N ASN A 275 -14.42 -35.67 27.58
CA ASN A 275 -15.88 -35.62 27.47
C ASN A 275 -16.27 -35.07 26.07
N PRO A 276 -17.04 -35.79 25.25
CA PRO A 276 -17.42 -35.35 23.89
C PRO A 276 -18.22 -34.02 23.87
N VAL A 277 -18.93 -33.66 24.95
CA VAL A 277 -19.63 -32.37 25.10
C VAL A 277 -18.64 -31.21 25.28
N SER A 278 -17.49 -31.46 25.92
CA SER A 278 -16.41 -30.47 26.07
C SER A 278 -15.68 -30.20 24.74
N ILE A 279 -15.56 -31.23 23.89
CA ILE A 279 -15.02 -31.11 22.53
C ILE A 279 -15.98 -30.33 21.63
N TYR A 280 -17.28 -30.62 21.72
CA TYR A 280 -18.31 -29.93 20.92
C TYR A 280 -18.46 -28.44 21.31
N SER A 281 -18.48 -28.13 22.61
CA SER A 281 -18.53 -26.74 23.09
C SER A 281 -17.24 -25.96 22.76
N SER A 282 -16.07 -26.61 22.88
CA SER A 282 -14.79 -26.02 22.42
C SER A 282 -14.75 -25.83 20.91
N PHE A 283 -15.36 -26.73 20.11
CA PHE A 283 -15.45 -26.58 18.67
C PHE A 283 -16.41 -25.45 18.27
N MET A 284 -17.52 -25.29 19.00
CA MET A 284 -18.47 -24.19 18.77
C MET A 284 -17.93 -22.84 19.24
N SER A 285 -17.16 -22.78 20.33
CA SER A 285 -16.45 -21.56 20.73
C SER A 285 -15.33 -21.22 19.73
N VAL A 286 -14.51 -22.20 19.32
CA VAL A 286 -13.51 -22.03 18.28
C VAL A 286 -14.15 -21.58 16.96
N ARG A 287 -15.29 -22.14 16.57
CA ARG A 287 -16.03 -21.71 15.36
C ARG A 287 -16.57 -20.29 15.50
N LYS A 288 -17.07 -19.91 16.67
CA LYS A 288 -17.55 -18.54 16.96
C LYS A 288 -16.38 -17.54 16.95
N ASP A 289 -15.25 -17.91 17.52
CA ASP A 289 -14.02 -17.11 17.55
C ASP A 289 -13.42 -16.98 16.16
N ILE A 290 -13.43 -18.04 15.34
CA ILE A 290 -13.05 -18.02 13.92
C ILE A 290 -14.00 -17.12 13.12
N LEU A 291 -15.31 -17.21 13.33
CA LEU A 291 -16.29 -16.37 12.63
C LEU A 291 -16.18 -14.90 13.03
N GLN A 292 -15.92 -14.60 14.30
CA GLN A 292 -15.69 -13.24 14.76
C GLN A 292 -14.35 -12.69 14.26
N ARG A 293 -13.30 -13.53 14.23
CA ARG A 293 -12.00 -13.18 13.65
C ARG A 293 -12.10 -12.92 12.15
N ASN A 294 -12.83 -13.73 11.40
CA ASN A 294 -13.04 -13.49 9.96
C ASN A 294 -13.84 -12.20 9.71
N LYS A 295 -14.72 -11.80 10.63
CA LYS A 295 -15.56 -10.60 10.47
C LYS A 295 -14.89 -9.30 10.91
N PHE A 296 -14.08 -9.36 11.98
CA PHE A 296 -13.49 -8.18 12.62
C PHE A 296 -11.96 -8.24 12.74
N GLY A 297 -11.29 -9.26 12.20
CA GLY A 297 -9.84 -9.44 12.24
C GLY A 297 -9.09 -8.20 11.77
N TRP A 298 -9.52 -7.61 10.65
CA TRP A 298 -8.94 -6.38 10.12
C TRP A 298 -9.01 -5.18 11.08
N LEU A 299 -10.02 -5.09 11.97
CA LEU A 299 -10.10 -4.03 12.98
C LEU A 299 -9.04 -4.19 14.07
N PHE A 300 -8.73 -5.44 14.45
CA PHE A 300 -7.63 -5.69 15.39
C PHE A 300 -6.29 -5.23 14.80
N PHE A 301 -6.08 -5.42 13.49
CA PHE A 301 -4.89 -4.89 12.82
C PHE A 301 -4.82 -3.35 12.90
N ILE A 302 -5.92 -2.65 12.63
CA ILE A 302 -5.99 -1.18 12.75
C ILE A 302 -5.76 -0.74 14.21
N GLN A 303 -6.30 -1.47 15.18
CA GLN A 303 -6.08 -1.19 16.59
C GLN A 303 -4.61 -1.37 17.00
N GLU A 304 -3.95 -2.45 16.57
CA GLU A 304 -2.52 -2.67 16.79
C GLU A 304 -1.71 -1.51 16.20
N ALA A 305 -2.04 -1.09 14.98
CA ALA A 305 -1.39 0.03 14.31
C ALA A 305 -1.56 1.35 15.11
N TYR A 306 -2.78 1.64 15.58
CA TYR A 306 -3.06 2.81 16.41
C TYR A 306 -2.31 2.79 17.75
N GLN A 307 -2.18 1.62 18.38
CA GLN A 307 -1.37 1.47 19.60
C GLN A 307 0.11 1.78 19.34
N GLN A 308 0.64 1.40 18.18
CA GLN A 308 2.00 1.78 17.79
C GLN A 308 2.12 3.29 17.60
N TYR A 309 1.11 3.96 17.03
CA TYR A 309 1.06 5.43 16.95
C TYR A 309 1.16 6.10 18.33
N GLY A 310 0.35 5.62 19.28
CA GLY A 310 0.22 6.22 20.61
C GLY A 310 1.50 6.15 21.44
N LYS A 311 2.40 5.21 21.12
CA LYS A 311 3.75 5.15 21.74
C LYS A 311 4.62 6.35 21.36
N MET A 312 4.37 7.01 20.22
CA MET A 312 5.14 8.21 19.81
C MET A 312 4.89 9.42 20.75
N GLY A 313 3.74 9.47 21.43
CA GLY A 313 3.38 10.55 22.36
C GLY A 313 3.87 10.34 23.80
N LYS A 314 4.63 9.28 24.10
CA LYS A 314 5.08 8.94 25.46
C LYS A 314 6.60 8.91 25.66
N THR A 315 7.37 9.28 24.65
CA THR A 315 8.79 9.61 24.82
C THR A 315 8.87 11.07 25.25
N VAL A 316 8.86 11.29 26.58
CA VAL A 316 9.37 12.51 27.23
C VAL A 316 10.83 12.26 27.57
#